data_AF-A0A7X5SC12-F1
#
_entry.id   AF-A0A7X5SC12-F1
#
_cell.length_a   1.000
_cell.length_b   1.000
_cell.length_c   1.000
_cell.angle_alpha   90.00
_cell.angle_beta   90.00
_cell.angle_gamma   90.00
#
_symmetry.space_group_name_H-M   'P 1'
#
loop_
_entity.id
_entity.type
_entity.pdbx_description
1 polymer ?
#
loop_
_entity_poly.entity_id
_entity_poly.type
_entity_poly.pdbx_seq_one_letter_code
_entity_poly.pdbx_strand_id
1 'polypeptide(L)'
;GFADVGVLWRSGYDMPPAQLASETDRLWEQVKPLYAQLQCYARGKLDTQYGKDKGELAGGMLPAHLMGNMWQQDWSNLWDLLQPYPGAGDLDITAALEKQYQGNLSAVLARNTGT
;
A
#
# COMPACT_ATOMS: atom_id res chain seq x y z
N GLY A 1 17.12 32.96 11.94
CA GLY A 1 15.78 32.34 11.95
C GLY A 1 15.44 31.80 10.57
N PHE A 2 14.39 30.98 10.45
CA PHE A 2 13.92 30.45 9.16
C PHE A 2 12.91 31.41 8.50
N ALA A 3 12.80 31.37 7.17
CA ALA A 3 11.86 32.21 6.42
C ALA A 3 10.40 31.77 6.57
N ASP A 4 10.16 30.47 6.70
CA ASP A 4 8.85 29.86 6.96
C ASP A 4 9.02 28.47 7.61
N VAL A 5 7.90 27.87 8.03
CA VAL A 5 7.88 26.53 8.65
C VAL A 5 8.32 25.43 7.69
N GLY A 6 8.09 25.59 6.38
CA GLY A 6 8.55 24.64 5.37
C GLY A 6 10.06 24.61 5.26
N VAL A 7 10.74 25.77 5.32
CA VAL A 7 12.21 25.84 5.34
C VAL A 7 12.76 25.18 6.61
N LEU A 8 12.11 25.38 7.76
CA LEU A 8 12.45 24.69 9.01
C LEU A 8 12.33 23.16 8.87
N TRP A 9 11.27 22.65 8.27
CA TRP A 9 11.12 21.20 8.06
C TRP A 9 12.17 20.65 7.10
N ARG A 10 12.47 21.39 6.02
CA ARG A 10 13.46 20.98 5.02
C ARG A 10 14.90 21.10 5.52
N SER A 11 15.18 21.88 6.56
CA SER A 11 16.53 21.98 7.15
C SER A 11 16.97 20.76 7.95
N GLY A 12 16.08 19.78 8.16
CA GLY A 12 16.42 18.49 8.78
C GLY A 12 17.19 17.53 7.86
N TYR A 13 17.27 17.83 6.56
CA TYR A 13 18.02 17.03 5.60
C TYR A 13 19.46 17.53 5.48
N ASP A 14 20.40 16.63 5.18
CA ASP A 14 21.81 16.95 4.94
C ASP A 14 22.03 17.58 3.55
N MET A 15 21.24 18.61 3.23
CA MET A 15 21.30 19.38 1.99
C MET A 15 20.65 20.75 2.17
N PRO A 16 20.95 21.74 1.31
CA PRO A 16 20.29 23.04 1.38
C PRO A 16 18.76 22.91 1.18
N PRO A 17 17.92 23.54 2.05
CA PRO A 17 16.45 23.44 1.95
C PRO A 17 15.86 23.83 0.59
N ALA A 18 16.55 24.71 -0.14
CA ALA A 18 16.15 25.16 -1.48
C ALA A 18 16.34 24.07 -2.55
N GLN A 19 17.24 23.10 -2.34
CA GLN A 19 17.53 22.04 -3.30
C GLN A 19 16.58 20.83 -3.16
N LEU A 20 15.99 20.63 -1.98
CA LEU A 20 15.13 19.46 -1.71
C LEU A 20 13.92 19.38 -2.65
N ALA A 21 13.32 20.52 -3.01
CA ALA A 21 12.17 20.56 -3.92
C ALA A 21 12.54 20.00 -5.32
N SER A 22 13.65 20.51 -5.89
CA SER A 22 14.15 20.02 -7.18
C SER A 22 14.53 18.55 -7.15
N GLU A 23 15.05 18.06 -6.03
CA GLU A 23 15.41 16.65 -5.88
C GLU A 23 14.16 15.75 -5.77
N THR A 24 13.13 16.23 -5.06
CA THR A 24 11.84 15.53 -4.97
C THR A 24 11.16 15.46 -6.34
N ASP A 25 11.15 16.56 -7.10
CA ASP A 25 10.60 16.59 -8.46
C ASP A 25 11.36 15.64 -9.40
N ARG A 26 12.70 15.61 -9.30
CA ARG A 26 13.55 14.68 -10.06
C ARG A 26 13.18 13.22 -9.77
N LEU A 27 13.04 12.86 -8.49
CA LEU A 27 12.65 11.50 -8.09
C LEU A 27 11.23 11.17 -8.51
N TRP A 28 10.29 12.12 -8.41
CA TRP A 28 8.92 11.92 -8.88
C TRP A 28 8.88 11.61 -10.37
N GLU A 29 9.59 12.35 -11.22
CA GLU A 29 9.61 12.08 -12.66
C GLU A 29 10.21 10.70 -13.00
N GLN A 30 11.05 10.13 -12.14
CA GLN A 30 11.54 8.74 -12.30
C GLN A 30 10.47 7.70 -11.95
N VAL A 31 9.64 7.94 -10.94
CA VAL A 31 8.58 7.03 -10.48
C VAL A 31 7.32 7.14 -11.34
N LYS A 32 7.01 8.34 -11.83
CA LYS A 32 5.78 8.69 -12.53
C LYS A 32 5.39 7.76 -13.69
N PRO A 33 6.31 7.27 -14.55
CA PRO A 33 5.93 6.35 -15.63
C PRO A 33 5.35 5.03 -15.09
N LEU A 34 5.94 4.49 -14.02
CA LEU A 34 5.44 3.27 -13.37
C LEU A 34 4.10 3.53 -12.66
N TYR A 35 4.01 4.65 -11.94
CA TYR A 35 2.76 5.05 -11.28
C TYR A 35 1.61 5.22 -12.28
N ALA A 36 1.86 5.84 -13.44
CA ALA A 36 0.84 6.02 -14.47
C ALA A 36 0.33 4.69 -15.03
N GLN A 37 1.21 3.70 -15.22
CA GLN A 37 0.80 2.35 -15.64
C GLN A 37 -0.05 1.65 -14.57
N LEU A 38 0.37 1.75 -13.30
CA LEU A 38 -0.38 1.19 -12.18
C LEU A 38 -1.76 1.86 -12.01
N GLN A 39 -1.82 3.19 -12.12
CA GLN A 39 -3.05 3.98 -12.07
C GLN A 39 -4.02 3.58 -13.19
N CYS A 40 -3.51 3.42 -14.41
CA CYS A 40 -4.30 3.00 -15.57
C CYS A 40 -4.86 1.58 -15.38
N TYR A 41 -4.02 0.65 -14.90
CA TYR A 41 -4.43 -0.71 -14.60
C TYR A 41 -5.50 -0.77 -13.50
N ALA A 42 -5.30 -0.04 -12.40
CA ALA A 42 -6.25 0.02 -11.30
C ALA A 42 -7.60 0.60 -11.76
N ARG A 43 -7.58 1.66 -12.57
CA ARG A 43 -8.80 2.21 -13.18
C ARG A 43 -9.55 1.16 -14.00
N GLY A 44 -8.85 0.42 -14.87
CA GLY A 44 -9.47 -0.64 -15.67
C GLY A 44 -10.12 -1.74 -14.82
N LYS A 45 -9.50 -2.09 -13.67
CA LYS A 45 -10.09 -3.03 -12.71
C LYS A 45 -11.33 -2.47 -12.01
N LEU A 46 -11.29 -1.20 -11.59
CA LEU A 46 -12.44 -0.52 -11.00
C LEU A 46 -13.61 -0.40 -11.99
N ASP A 47 -13.33 -0.02 -13.24
CA ASP A 47 -14.33 0.07 -14.30
C ASP A 47 -14.99 -1.29 -14.55
N THR A 48 -14.21 -2.37 -14.54
CA THR A 48 -14.72 -3.74 -14.70
C THR A 48 -15.63 -4.14 -13.54
N GLN A 49 -15.27 -3.76 -12.30
CA GLN A 49 -16.01 -4.14 -11.09
C GLN A 49 -17.27 -3.30 -10.85
N TYR A 50 -17.20 -1.98 -11.09
CA TYR A 50 -18.21 -1.02 -10.68
C TYR A 50 -18.95 -0.36 -11.86
N GLY A 51 -18.51 -0.59 -13.10
CA GLY A 51 -18.97 0.13 -14.27
C GLY A 51 -18.26 1.47 -14.44
N LYS A 52 -18.13 1.93 -15.69
CA LYS A 52 -17.37 3.14 -16.05
C LYS A 52 -17.95 4.42 -15.46
N ASP A 53 -19.24 4.47 -15.15
CA ASP A 53 -19.91 5.60 -14.50
C ASP A 53 -19.50 5.77 -13.02
N LYS A 54 -18.93 4.73 -12.40
CA LYS A 54 -18.54 4.72 -10.99
C LYS A 54 -17.06 4.39 -10.76
N GLY A 55 -16.43 3.66 -11.67
CA GLY A 55 -15.03 3.21 -11.58
C GLY A 55 -14.02 4.30 -11.92
N GLU A 56 -14.44 5.36 -12.61
CA GLU A 56 -13.61 6.51 -12.93
C GLU A 56 -14.36 7.83 -12.80
N LEU A 57 -13.59 8.92 -12.68
CA LEU A 57 -14.08 10.30 -12.78
C LEU A 57 -13.61 10.91 -14.12
N ALA A 58 -14.11 12.11 -14.42
CA ALA A 58 -13.71 12.87 -15.60
C ALA A 58 -12.17 12.93 -15.73
N GLY A 59 -11.66 12.76 -16.95
CA GLY A 59 -10.21 12.74 -17.21
C GLY A 59 -9.50 11.44 -16.79
N GLY A 60 -10.24 10.37 -16.46
CA GLY A 60 -9.66 9.08 -16.09
C GLY A 60 -9.02 9.08 -14.70
N MET A 61 -9.51 9.94 -13.80
CA MET A 61 -9.08 9.98 -12.40
C MET A 61 -9.74 8.85 -11.60
N LEU A 62 -9.06 8.40 -10.54
CA LEU A 62 -9.59 7.38 -9.65
C LEU A 62 -10.55 7.99 -8.61
N PRO A 63 -11.72 7.40 -8.35
CA PRO A 63 -12.63 7.85 -7.31
C PRO A 63 -12.04 7.62 -5.92
N ALA A 64 -11.94 8.67 -5.10
CA ALA A 64 -11.21 8.61 -3.83
C ALA A 64 -11.68 7.54 -2.85
N HIS A 65 -13.00 7.40 -2.74
CA HIS A 65 -13.64 6.48 -1.81
C HIS A 65 -13.53 5.01 -2.22
N LEU A 66 -13.01 4.71 -3.43
CA LEU A 66 -12.82 3.34 -3.91
C LEU A 66 -11.39 2.82 -3.71
N MET A 67 -10.49 3.64 -3.15
CA MET A 67 -9.06 3.28 -3.01
C MET A 67 -8.73 2.62 -1.67
N GLY A 68 -9.72 2.01 -1.03
CA GLY A 68 -9.51 1.07 0.10
C GLY A 68 -9.19 1.74 1.44
N ASN A 69 -9.04 3.06 1.46
CA ASN A 69 -8.90 3.86 2.67
C ASN A 69 -9.44 5.28 2.41
N MET A 70 -9.63 6.05 3.49
CA MET A 70 -10.27 7.37 3.44
C MET A 70 -9.51 8.42 2.58
N TRP A 71 -8.20 8.26 2.42
CA TRP A 71 -7.31 9.28 1.83
C TRP A 71 -6.53 8.80 0.60
N GLN A 72 -6.78 7.58 0.11
CA GLN A 72 -6.07 6.96 -1.01
C GLN A 72 -4.54 6.82 -0.85
N GLN A 73 -4.02 6.98 0.37
CA GLN A 73 -2.58 6.97 0.61
C GLN A 73 -1.92 5.61 0.30
N ASP A 74 -2.70 4.53 0.40
CA ASP A 74 -2.25 3.14 0.23
C ASP A 74 -3.37 2.29 -0.38
N TRP A 75 -3.06 1.47 -1.39
CA TRP A 75 -4.05 0.66 -2.13
C TRP A 75 -3.98 -0.83 -1.79
N SER A 76 -3.30 -1.23 -0.72
CA SER A 76 -3.16 -2.63 -0.29
C SER A 76 -4.51 -3.30 -0.02
N ASN A 77 -5.48 -2.56 0.51
CA ASN A 77 -6.85 -3.05 0.71
C ASN A 77 -7.60 -3.38 -0.61
N LEU A 78 -7.02 -3.07 -1.78
CA LEU A 78 -7.54 -3.45 -3.10
C LEU A 78 -6.87 -4.72 -3.64
N TRP A 79 -6.04 -5.41 -2.85
CA TRP A 79 -5.28 -6.58 -3.33
C TRP A 79 -6.18 -7.61 -4.04
N ASP A 80 -7.33 -7.94 -3.45
CA ASP A 80 -8.27 -8.91 -4.03
C ASP A 80 -8.76 -8.51 -5.44
N LEU A 81 -8.88 -7.21 -5.70
CA LEU A 81 -9.31 -6.65 -6.98
C LEU A 81 -8.13 -6.48 -7.97
N LEU A 82 -6.96 -6.09 -7.47
CA LEU A 82 -5.81 -5.71 -8.29
C LEU A 82 -4.85 -6.85 -8.59
N GLN A 83 -4.92 -7.96 -7.85
CA GLN A 83 -4.05 -9.11 -8.10
C GLN A 83 -4.11 -9.55 -9.57
N PRO A 84 -2.95 -9.75 -10.23
CA PRO A 84 -2.91 -10.05 -11.65
C PRO A 84 -3.29 -11.50 -11.96
N TYR A 85 -2.97 -12.44 -11.07
CA TYR A 85 -3.13 -13.88 -11.28
C TYR A 85 -3.83 -14.53 -10.08
N PRO A 86 -5.18 -14.65 -10.12
CA PRO A 86 -5.92 -15.35 -9.09
C PRO A 86 -5.45 -16.80 -8.94
N GLY A 87 -5.15 -17.22 -7.71
CA GLY A 87 -4.71 -18.58 -7.41
C GLY A 87 -3.22 -18.84 -7.61
N ALA A 88 -2.42 -17.84 -8.01
CA ALA A 88 -0.99 -17.89 -7.72
C ALA A 88 -0.81 -17.90 -6.19
N GLY A 89 -0.02 -18.84 -5.68
CA GLY A 89 0.08 -19.08 -4.23
C GLY A 89 0.47 -17.81 -3.45
N ASP A 90 -0.15 -17.64 -2.29
CA ASP A 90 0.17 -16.57 -1.34
C ASP A 90 1.12 -17.09 -0.25
N LEU A 91 1.96 -16.20 0.30
CA LEU A 91 2.83 -16.50 1.44
C LEU A 91 2.08 -16.26 2.76
N ASP A 92 0.92 -16.89 2.93
CA ASP A 92 0.25 -16.91 4.23
C ASP A 92 0.76 -18.11 5.06
N ILE A 93 1.49 -17.81 6.12
CA ILE A 93 2.03 -18.80 7.07
C ILE A 93 1.23 -18.89 8.36
N THR A 94 0.11 -18.16 8.48
CA THR A 94 -0.67 -18.07 9.72
C THR A 94 -1.10 -19.44 10.22
N ALA A 95 -1.72 -20.25 9.35
CA ALA A 95 -2.15 -21.60 9.70
C ALA A 95 -0.99 -22.53 10.12
N ALA A 96 0.20 -22.34 9.54
CA ALA A 96 1.38 -23.12 9.91
C ALA A 96 1.86 -22.73 11.32
N LEU A 97 1.89 -21.44 11.64
CA LEU A 97 2.26 -20.94 12.96
C LEU A 97 1.25 -21.34 14.03
N GLU A 98 -0.06 -21.24 13.74
CA GLU A 98 -1.12 -21.69 14.65
C GLU A 98 -1.00 -23.18 14.96
N LYS A 99 -0.78 -24.01 13.94
CA LYS A 99 -0.58 -25.46 14.11
C LYS A 99 0.63 -25.75 15.01
N GLN A 100 1.74 -25.03 14.82
CA GLN A 100 2.92 -25.18 15.68
C GLN A 100 2.62 -24.76 17.12
N TYR A 101 1.94 -23.63 17.32
CA TYR A 101 1.55 -23.15 18.64
C TYR A 101 0.66 -24.17 19.37
N GLN A 102 -0.39 -24.68 18.72
CA GLN A 102 -1.30 -25.65 19.32
C GLN A 102 -0.60 -26.96 19.67
N GLY A 103 0.35 -27.41 18.83
CA GLY A 103 1.19 -28.58 19.12
C GLY A 103 2.06 -28.36 20.37
N ASN A 104 2.72 -27.20 20.46
CA ASN A 104 3.55 -26.85 21.61
C ASN A 104 2.73 -26.71 22.90
N LEU A 105 1.59 -26.04 22.84
CA LEU A 105 0.69 -25.85 23.98
C LEU A 105 0.20 -27.20 24.50
N SER A 106 -0.25 -28.08 23.61
CA SER A 106 -0.73 -29.43 23.96
C SER A 106 0.39 -30.26 24.62
N ALA A 107 1.62 -30.16 24.13
CA ALA A 107 2.77 -30.84 24.72
C ALA A 107 3.11 -30.31 26.13
N VAL A 108 2.99 -29.00 26.37
CA VAL A 108 3.19 -28.40 27.70
C VAL A 108 2.07 -28.82 28.66
N LEU A 109 0.81 -28.76 28.23
CA LEU A 109 -0.32 -29.18 29.06
C LEU A 109 -0.21 -30.64 29.48
N ALA A 110 0.12 -31.54 28.53
CA ALA A 110 0.30 -32.96 28.82
C ALA A 110 1.42 -33.24 29.84
N ARG A 111 2.51 -32.45 29.83
CA ARG A 111 3.58 -32.53 30.84
C ARG A 111 3.12 -32.05 32.21
N ASN A 112 2.24 -31.05 32.26
CA ASN A 112 1.78 -30.43 33.51
C ASN A 112 0.58 -31.15 34.15
N THR A 113 -0.18 -31.94 33.39
CA THR A 113 -1.28 -32.78 33.91
C THR A 113 -0.82 -34.17 34.37
N GLY A 114 0.47 -34.48 34.22
CA GLY A 114 1.08 -35.72 34.71
C GLY A 114 1.56 -35.62 36.15
N THR A 115 0.62 -35.52 37.10
CA THR A 115 0.74 -35.85 38.54
C THR A 115 -0.61 -36.40 39.00
#